data_AF-A0AAD7NU11-F1
#
_entry.id   AF-A0AAD7NU11-F1
#
_cell.length_a   1.000
_cell.length_b   1.000
_cell.length_c   1.000
_cell.angle_alpha   90.00
_cell.angle_beta   90.00
_cell.angle_gamma   90.00
#
_symmetry.space_group_name_H-M   'P 1'
#
loop_
_entity.id
_entity.type
_entity.pdbx_description
1 polymer ?
#
loop_
_entity_poly.entity_id
_entity_poly.type
_entity_poly.pdbx_seq_one_letter_code
_entity_poly.pdbx_strand_id
1 'polypeptide(L)'
;MTDSRYGHVLSPKSEDLDRNTFFFVSLRMKARLYLGVNQKFTPVSSAIIHHWVKLMRSGRELEEPEEFFLCPVTVKSRGVMSYYVRRSGPVIEPDSKERLPPGNYGWYFDRECTLKGFPDLSRVAERFCTFQARLAGNIECYGPESIADPFPFSAVARDERRCRFTGSTDDTVLAWIVPPGASWETDDHSDPRKWDETPFLVDGNVLAMQKALVSHFHGNHFTVDVDDDYRILVLRGMGAEQRLLPPRLPHQDEATEHFLRLHCRHSLSLMLRGGDIEEVYPTRVIMRMMEELGVNYYGDEGEKYEMAPLDDERWQTVMKPAWMTLGRIPRPRMIPRSLRHRDLNPRISPLQKNIMSQRPTLHNFFQTPPALMAQIFGHNLRRSDLGRSSSPSYTSPRRRTHLGIGPIQRSQTGDPSSRTTDGNEYRLHDSRIAPSFANVRLCVAKS
;
A
#
# COMPACT_ATOMS: atom_id res chain seq x y z
N MET A 1 -13.94 18.59 -16.11
CA MET A 1 -14.47 18.08 -17.40
C MET A 1 -14.10 16.62 -17.48
N THR A 2 -15.06 15.69 -17.58
CA THR A 2 -14.73 14.27 -17.75
C THR A 2 -14.20 14.04 -19.15
N ASP A 3 -12.97 13.56 -19.27
CA ASP A 3 -12.44 13.08 -20.54
C ASP A 3 -13.30 11.89 -21.00
N SER A 4 -14.23 12.15 -21.93
CA SER A 4 -15.21 11.15 -22.38
C SER A 4 -14.56 9.91 -22.99
N ARG A 5 -13.25 9.96 -23.28
CA ARG A 5 -12.47 8.88 -23.89
C ARG A 5 -12.48 7.57 -23.11
N TYR A 6 -12.63 7.62 -21.78
CA TYR A 6 -12.44 6.42 -20.95
C TYR A 6 -13.74 5.77 -20.46
N GLY A 7 -14.89 6.48 -20.50
CA GLY A 7 -16.16 5.95 -20.00
C GLY A 7 -16.24 5.76 -18.47
N HIS A 8 -15.23 6.21 -17.73
CA HIS A 8 -15.14 6.19 -16.27
C HIS A 8 -14.51 7.49 -15.72
N VAL A 9 -14.69 7.75 -14.42
CA VAL A 9 -14.23 8.99 -13.77
C VAL A 9 -12.92 8.71 -13.05
N LEU A 10 -11.85 9.38 -13.48
CA LEU A 10 -10.51 9.21 -12.92
C LEU A 10 -10.33 10.00 -11.63
N SER A 11 -9.49 9.51 -10.73
CA SER A 11 -8.97 10.29 -9.61
C SER A 11 -7.90 11.29 -10.07
N PRO A 12 -7.66 12.38 -9.32
CA PRO A 12 -6.51 13.26 -9.55
C PRO A 12 -5.19 12.50 -9.55
N LYS A 13 -5.03 11.48 -8.69
CA LYS A 13 -3.84 10.62 -8.69
C LYS A 13 -3.66 9.89 -10.02
N SER A 14 -4.75 9.40 -10.61
CA SER A 14 -4.72 8.71 -11.91
C SER A 14 -4.33 9.65 -13.05
N GLU A 15 -4.88 10.87 -13.02
CA GLU A 15 -4.56 11.95 -13.95
C GLU A 15 -3.08 12.40 -13.81
N ASP A 16 -2.61 12.61 -12.59
CA ASP A 16 -1.22 12.97 -12.26
C ASP A 16 -0.20 11.91 -12.70
N LEU A 17 -0.61 10.65 -12.68
CA LEU A 17 0.20 9.53 -13.15
C LEU A 17 0.08 9.29 -14.66
N ASP A 18 -0.76 10.04 -15.37
CA ASP A 18 -1.05 9.89 -16.80
C ASP A 18 -1.36 8.41 -17.15
N ARG A 19 -2.16 7.75 -16.29
CA ARG A 19 -2.56 6.36 -16.49
C ARG A 19 -3.42 6.26 -17.75
N ASN A 20 -3.11 5.28 -18.58
CA ASN A 20 -3.78 5.09 -19.88
C ASN A 20 -4.22 3.65 -20.12
N THR A 21 -3.96 2.76 -19.16
CA THR A 21 -4.37 1.35 -19.20
C THR A 21 -5.02 1.00 -17.89
N PHE A 22 -6.24 0.47 -17.95
CA PHE A 22 -7.10 0.30 -16.79
C PHE A 22 -7.66 -1.11 -16.72
N PHE A 23 -7.65 -1.71 -15.53
CA PHE A 23 -8.10 -3.08 -15.30
C PHE A 23 -9.31 -3.05 -14.37
N PHE A 24 -10.42 -3.57 -14.86
CA PHE A 24 -11.69 -3.61 -14.17
C PHE A 24 -11.97 -5.00 -13.66
N VAL A 25 -12.35 -5.11 -12.40
CA VAL A 25 -12.87 -6.36 -11.84
C VAL A 25 -14.38 -6.41 -12.07
N SER A 26 -14.84 -7.45 -12.76
CA SER A 26 -16.26 -7.69 -12.99
C SER A 26 -16.89 -8.43 -11.81
N LEU A 27 -17.76 -7.75 -11.07
CA LEU A 27 -18.62 -8.35 -10.05
C LEU A 27 -20.03 -8.55 -10.64
N ARG A 28 -20.77 -9.58 -10.21
CA ARG A 28 -22.06 -10.03 -10.80
C ARG A 28 -22.93 -8.94 -11.46
N MET A 29 -23.10 -7.78 -10.82
CA MET A 29 -23.96 -6.69 -11.32
C MET A 29 -23.23 -5.35 -11.56
N LYS A 30 -21.93 -5.27 -11.28
CA LYS A 30 -21.14 -4.03 -11.38
C LYS A 30 -19.67 -4.33 -11.55
N ALA A 31 -18.95 -3.47 -12.24
CA ALA A 31 -17.51 -3.48 -12.27
C ALA A 31 -16.92 -2.35 -11.44
N ARG A 32 -15.68 -2.57 -10.98
CA ARG A 32 -14.86 -1.60 -10.26
C ARG A 32 -13.54 -1.44 -10.98
N LEU A 33 -13.04 -0.21 -11.07
CA LEU A 33 -11.67 0.03 -11.51
C LEU A 33 -10.74 -0.47 -10.41
N TYR A 34 -9.86 -1.41 -10.76
CA TYR A 34 -9.03 -2.12 -9.80
C TYR A 34 -7.57 -1.66 -9.89
N LEU A 35 -7.03 -1.60 -11.11
CA LEU A 35 -5.68 -1.12 -11.38
C LEU A 35 -5.68 -0.10 -12.52
N GLY A 36 -4.71 0.81 -12.48
CA GLY A 36 -4.36 1.66 -13.61
C GLY A 36 -2.84 1.80 -13.75
N VAL A 37 -2.36 1.74 -14.99
CA VAL A 37 -0.93 1.76 -15.34
C VAL A 37 -0.69 2.85 -16.38
N ASN A 38 0.46 3.53 -16.29
CA ASN A 38 0.98 4.34 -17.37
C ASN A 38 1.95 3.52 -18.22
N GLN A 39 1.47 3.05 -19.37
CA GLN A 39 2.26 2.21 -20.26
C GLN A 39 3.43 2.92 -20.96
N LYS A 40 3.56 4.26 -20.83
CA LYS A 40 4.75 4.97 -21.32
C LYS A 40 5.97 4.65 -20.46
N PHE A 41 5.78 4.46 -19.15
CA PHE A 41 6.88 4.17 -18.22
C PHE A 41 7.03 2.67 -17.98
N THR A 42 5.91 1.94 -17.84
CA THR A 42 5.94 0.49 -17.60
C THR A 42 5.07 -0.22 -18.63
N PRO A 43 5.63 -0.61 -19.78
CA PRO A 43 4.95 -1.50 -20.72
C PRO A 43 4.57 -2.81 -20.02
N VAL A 44 3.30 -3.20 -20.12
CA VAL A 44 2.77 -4.41 -19.49
C VAL A 44 2.26 -5.38 -20.54
N SER A 45 2.43 -6.66 -20.25
CA SER A 45 1.79 -7.77 -20.94
C SER A 45 0.78 -8.45 -20.01
N SER A 46 0.03 -9.42 -20.51
CA SER A 46 -0.83 -10.25 -19.67
C SER A 46 -0.02 -10.97 -18.58
N ALA A 47 1.12 -11.58 -18.95
CA ALA A 47 2.01 -12.27 -18.03
C ALA A 47 2.48 -11.38 -16.87
N ILE A 48 2.88 -10.15 -17.18
CA ILE A 48 3.34 -9.18 -16.16
C ILE A 48 2.20 -8.83 -15.19
N ILE A 49 0.98 -8.63 -15.67
CA ILE A 49 -0.16 -8.32 -14.80
C ILE A 49 -0.49 -9.51 -13.88
N HIS A 50 -0.48 -10.73 -14.40
CA HIS A 50 -0.68 -11.93 -13.58
C HIS A 50 0.41 -12.07 -12.52
N HIS A 51 1.68 -11.87 -12.91
CA HIS A 51 2.82 -11.86 -11.99
C HIS A 51 2.64 -10.83 -10.87
N TRP A 52 2.39 -9.56 -11.21
CA TRP A 52 2.24 -8.50 -10.22
C TRP A 52 1.04 -8.70 -9.30
N VAL A 53 -0.06 -9.25 -9.81
CA VAL A 53 -1.21 -9.61 -8.97
C VAL A 53 -0.83 -10.69 -7.96
N LYS A 54 -0.06 -11.71 -8.36
CA LYS A 54 0.44 -12.75 -7.45
C LYS A 54 1.37 -12.13 -6.40
N LEU A 55 2.30 -11.27 -6.83
CA LEU A 55 3.24 -10.58 -5.94
C LEU A 55 2.52 -9.69 -4.91
N MET A 56 1.46 -8.98 -5.30
CA MET A 56 0.66 -8.16 -4.38
C MET A 56 -0.15 -8.98 -3.36
N ARG A 57 -0.31 -10.30 -3.55
CA ARG A 57 -1.07 -11.19 -2.66
C ARG A 57 -0.22 -11.96 -1.66
N SER A 58 1.05 -12.22 -1.99
CA SER A 58 1.91 -13.22 -1.34
C SER A 58 2.24 -13.00 0.15
N GLY A 59 1.66 -11.98 0.81
CA GLY A 59 1.82 -11.79 2.25
C GLY A 59 0.93 -12.67 3.12
N ARG A 60 -0.25 -13.05 2.62
CA ARG A 60 -1.19 -13.87 3.38
C ARG A 60 -1.02 -15.33 2.96
N GLU A 61 -1.04 -16.25 3.93
CA GLU A 61 -1.19 -17.71 3.75
C GLU A 61 -2.56 -18.08 3.13
N LEU A 62 -3.02 -17.30 2.16
CA LEU A 62 -4.25 -17.54 1.43
C LEU A 62 -3.95 -18.49 0.28
N GLU A 63 -4.90 -19.39 0.06
CA GLU A 63 -4.99 -20.36 -1.03
C GLU A 63 -4.49 -19.77 -2.36
N GLU A 64 -3.93 -20.64 -3.21
CA GLU A 64 -3.47 -20.28 -4.54
C GLU A 64 -4.50 -19.39 -5.25
N PRO A 65 -4.05 -18.29 -5.88
CA PRO A 65 -4.97 -17.32 -6.46
C PRO A 65 -5.85 -18.00 -7.50
N GLU A 66 -7.16 -17.77 -7.42
CA GLU A 66 -8.08 -18.19 -8.48
C GLU A 66 -7.53 -17.68 -9.82
N GLU A 67 -7.36 -18.60 -10.77
CA GLU A 67 -6.90 -18.27 -12.10
C GLU A 67 -7.87 -17.29 -12.74
N PHE A 68 -7.29 -16.31 -13.41
CA PHE A 68 -8.03 -15.29 -14.11
C PHE A 68 -7.50 -15.11 -15.50
N PHE A 69 -8.29 -14.41 -16.30
CA PHE A 69 -7.90 -14.02 -17.63
C PHE A 69 -8.34 -12.60 -17.93
N LEU A 70 -7.64 -11.99 -18.87
CA LEU A 70 -7.88 -10.63 -19.31
C LEU A 70 -8.66 -10.62 -20.61
N CYS A 71 -9.55 -9.64 -20.78
CA CYS A 71 -10.18 -9.34 -22.07
C CYS A 71 -10.24 -7.84 -22.27
N PRO A 72 -10.09 -7.31 -23.49
CA PRO A 72 -10.45 -5.91 -23.78
C PRO A 72 -11.93 -5.66 -23.48
N VAL A 73 -12.26 -4.55 -22.82
CA VAL A 73 -13.65 -4.20 -22.47
C VAL A 73 -14.03 -2.78 -22.91
N THR A 74 -15.30 -2.63 -23.25
CA THR A 74 -15.95 -1.32 -23.26
C THR A 74 -16.49 -1.02 -21.86
N VAL A 75 -16.24 0.20 -21.38
CA VAL A 75 -16.67 0.65 -20.05
C VAL A 75 -17.77 1.68 -20.21
N LYS A 76 -18.84 1.53 -19.43
CA LYS A 76 -19.91 2.53 -19.31
C LYS A 76 -20.12 2.86 -17.85
N SER A 77 -20.08 4.14 -17.50
CA SER A 77 -20.48 4.59 -16.16
C SER A 77 -21.92 4.18 -15.86
N ARG A 78 -22.11 3.57 -14.70
CA ARG A 78 -23.38 3.28 -14.05
C ARG A 78 -23.42 4.10 -12.77
N GLY A 79 -23.50 5.41 -12.92
CA GLY A 79 -23.41 6.35 -11.81
C GLY A 79 -21.99 6.53 -11.29
N VAL A 80 -21.87 6.92 -10.03
CA VAL A 80 -20.64 7.53 -9.52
C VAL A 80 -19.53 6.53 -9.19
N MET A 81 -19.92 5.34 -8.73
CA MET A 81 -19.01 4.34 -8.16
C MET A 81 -19.16 2.96 -8.80
N SER A 82 -19.90 2.88 -9.89
CA SER A 82 -20.11 1.61 -10.56
C SER A 82 -20.00 1.78 -12.04
N TYR A 83 -19.37 0.78 -12.65
CA TYR A 83 -19.24 0.68 -14.08
C TYR A 83 -19.98 -0.56 -14.55
N TYR A 84 -20.42 -0.52 -15.79
CA TYR A 84 -20.68 -1.72 -16.56
C TYR A 84 -19.50 -1.94 -17.49
N VAL A 85 -18.97 -3.15 -17.48
CA VAL A 85 -17.97 -3.59 -18.44
C VAL A 85 -18.59 -4.64 -19.34
N ARG A 86 -18.35 -4.50 -20.64
CA ARG A 86 -18.76 -5.49 -21.64
C ARG A 86 -17.52 -5.90 -22.43
N ARG A 87 -17.27 -7.20 -22.52
CA ARG A 87 -16.19 -7.76 -23.37
C ARG A 87 -16.33 -7.23 -24.79
N SER A 88 -15.21 -6.79 -25.33
CA SER A 88 -15.10 -6.16 -26.66
C SER A 88 -14.03 -6.81 -27.55
N GLY A 89 -13.25 -7.73 -26.99
CA GLY A 89 -12.24 -8.49 -27.71
C GLY A 89 -12.10 -9.90 -27.14
N PRO A 90 -11.21 -10.72 -27.74
CA PRO A 90 -10.95 -12.08 -27.30
C PRO A 90 -10.29 -12.12 -25.91
N VAL A 91 -10.26 -13.32 -25.34
CA VAL A 91 -9.43 -13.60 -24.15
C VAL A 91 -7.96 -13.43 -24.51
N ILE A 92 -7.20 -12.84 -23.60
CA ILE A 92 -5.75 -12.70 -23.70
C ILE A 92 -5.15 -13.74 -22.76
N GLU A 93 -4.33 -14.62 -23.33
CA GLU A 93 -3.72 -15.72 -22.58
C GLU A 93 -2.91 -15.19 -21.37
N PRO A 94 -3.00 -15.85 -20.20
CA PRO A 94 -2.33 -15.40 -18.99
C PRO A 94 -0.81 -15.27 -19.13
N ASP A 95 -0.18 -16.13 -19.92
CA ASP A 95 1.27 -16.19 -20.16
C ASP A 95 1.73 -15.33 -21.35
N SER A 96 0.81 -14.60 -22.00
CA SER A 96 1.15 -13.75 -23.13
C SER A 96 2.17 -12.68 -22.74
N LYS A 97 3.29 -12.69 -23.48
CA LYS A 97 4.37 -11.70 -23.42
C LYS A 97 4.15 -10.52 -24.36
N GLU A 98 3.09 -10.57 -25.17
CA GLU A 98 2.75 -9.46 -26.07
C GLU A 98 2.35 -8.24 -25.24
N ARG A 99 2.87 -7.08 -25.64
CA ARG A 99 2.53 -5.82 -24.98
C ARG A 99 1.05 -5.51 -25.19
N LEU A 100 0.34 -5.25 -24.10
CA LEU A 100 -1.04 -4.81 -24.16
C LEU A 100 -1.12 -3.41 -24.77
N PRO A 101 -2.00 -3.12 -25.74
CA PRO A 101 -2.23 -1.73 -26.14
C PRO A 101 -2.86 -0.92 -24.99
N PRO A 102 -2.66 0.41 -24.94
CA PRO A 102 -3.40 1.26 -24.02
C PRO A 102 -4.91 1.10 -24.18
N GLY A 103 -5.64 1.00 -23.06
CA GLY A 103 -7.08 0.76 -23.10
C GLY A 103 -7.66 0.20 -21.80
N ASN A 104 -8.89 -0.31 -21.89
CA ASN A 104 -9.59 -0.90 -20.76
C ASN A 104 -9.64 -2.42 -20.88
N TYR A 105 -9.31 -3.10 -19.80
CA TYR A 105 -9.29 -4.55 -19.69
C TYR A 105 -10.20 -4.99 -18.55
N GLY A 106 -10.94 -6.07 -18.77
CA GLY A 106 -11.72 -6.75 -17.75
C GLY A 106 -10.95 -7.94 -17.22
N TRP A 107 -10.92 -8.07 -15.91
CA TRP A 107 -10.46 -9.22 -15.18
C TRP A 107 -11.67 -10.14 -14.95
N TYR A 108 -11.60 -11.34 -15.52
CA TYR A 108 -12.64 -12.37 -15.44
C TYR A 108 -12.10 -13.66 -14.82
N PHE A 109 -12.99 -14.44 -14.22
CA PHE A 109 -12.72 -15.76 -13.65
C PHE A 109 -13.64 -16.77 -14.32
N ASP A 110 -13.19 -18.02 -14.41
CA ASP A 110 -13.97 -19.11 -15.00
C ASP A 110 -15.15 -19.55 -14.12
N ARG A 111 -15.04 -19.36 -12.81
CA ARG A 111 -16.11 -19.69 -11.84
C ARG A 111 -16.87 -18.43 -11.42
N GLU A 112 -18.07 -18.62 -10.89
CA GLU A 112 -18.80 -17.54 -10.21
C GLU A 112 -17.98 -17.07 -8.99
N CYS A 113 -17.09 -16.11 -9.23
CA CYS A 113 -16.10 -15.68 -8.27
C CYS A 113 -16.77 -15.11 -7.03
N THR A 114 -16.42 -15.64 -5.86
CA THR A 114 -16.73 -14.99 -4.60
C THR A 114 -15.73 -13.86 -4.40
N LEU A 115 -16.14 -12.72 -3.84
CA LEU A 115 -15.29 -11.57 -3.56
C LEU A 115 -14.00 -11.89 -2.76
N LYS A 116 -13.90 -13.10 -2.18
CA LYS A 116 -12.74 -13.61 -1.45
C LYS A 116 -11.51 -13.84 -2.32
N GLY A 117 -11.69 -14.03 -3.63
CA GLY A 117 -10.59 -14.25 -4.58
C GLY A 117 -9.78 -13.00 -4.91
N PHE A 118 -10.21 -11.81 -4.49
CA PHE A 118 -9.48 -10.57 -4.76
C PHE A 118 -8.52 -10.26 -3.62
N PRO A 119 -7.28 -9.81 -3.92
CA PRO A 119 -6.46 -9.20 -2.88
C PRO A 119 -7.28 -8.10 -2.19
N ASP A 120 -7.30 -8.13 -0.86
CA ASP A 120 -7.98 -7.13 -0.04
C ASP A 120 -7.26 -5.78 -0.23
N LEU A 121 -7.74 -5.02 -1.21
CA LEU A 121 -7.18 -3.70 -1.53
C LEU A 121 -7.81 -2.59 -0.69
N SER A 122 -8.64 -2.90 0.30
CA SER A 122 -9.27 -1.87 1.13
C SER A 122 -8.25 -1.10 1.98
N ARG A 123 -7.06 -1.68 2.19
CA ARG A 123 -5.91 -0.98 2.78
C ARG A 123 -5.28 -0.05 1.73
N VAL A 124 -5.54 1.24 1.89
CA VAL A 124 -4.81 2.30 1.19
C VAL A 124 -3.38 2.29 1.72
N ALA A 125 -2.42 1.84 0.91
CA ALA A 125 -1.01 2.04 1.20
C ALA A 125 -0.68 3.53 1.12
N GLU A 126 0.16 4.04 2.03
CA GLU A 126 0.68 5.41 1.96
C GLU A 126 2.05 5.41 1.24
N ARG A 127 2.49 6.55 0.71
CA ARG A 127 3.88 6.66 0.25
C ARG A 127 4.81 6.59 1.45
N PHE A 128 5.94 5.89 1.36
CA PHE A 128 6.95 5.86 2.42
C PHE A 128 7.37 7.27 2.86
N CYS A 129 7.56 8.22 1.94
CA CYS A 129 7.91 9.60 2.31
C CYS A 129 6.78 10.35 3.03
N THR A 130 5.52 10.13 2.65
CA THR A 130 4.35 10.73 3.34
C THR A 130 4.18 10.11 4.72
N PHE A 131 4.37 8.80 4.80
CA PHE A 131 4.35 8.07 6.05
C PHE A 131 5.46 8.55 7.00
N GLN A 132 6.69 8.65 6.52
CA GLN A 132 7.82 9.22 7.27
C GLN A 132 7.52 10.65 7.75
N ALA A 133 6.94 11.51 6.90
CA ALA A 133 6.56 12.86 7.29
C ALA A 133 5.46 12.88 8.38
N ARG A 134 4.47 11.98 8.29
CA ARG A 134 3.42 11.82 9.31
C ARG A 134 4.00 11.34 10.64
N LEU A 135 4.95 10.42 10.59
CA LEU A 135 5.64 9.94 11.76
C LEU A 135 6.56 11.01 12.36
N ALA A 136 7.33 11.74 11.56
CA ALA A 136 8.23 12.80 12.03
C ALA A 136 7.51 13.92 12.81
N GLY A 137 6.20 14.10 12.58
CA GLY A 137 5.36 14.99 13.38
C GLY A 137 4.96 14.46 14.76
N ASN A 138 5.14 13.16 15.04
CA ASN A 138 4.66 12.47 16.25
C ASN A 138 5.72 11.60 16.96
N ILE A 139 6.78 11.21 16.28
CA ILE A 139 7.83 10.28 16.74
C ILE A 139 9.13 10.74 16.06
N GLU A 140 10.26 10.80 16.78
CA GLU A 140 11.59 10.98 16.17
C GLU A 140 11.85 9.83 15.19
N CYS A 141 11.45 9.99 13.94
CA CYS A 141 11.41 8.89 13.00
C CYS A 141 12.54 8.90 12.00
N TYR A 142 12.84 7.66 11.60
CA TYR A 142 14.06 7.24 10.97
C TYR A 142 14.23 7.80 9.54
N GLY A 143 14.69 9.05 9.43
CA GLY A 143 15.17 9.62 8.17
C GLY A 143 16.44 8.92 7.69
N PRO A 144 16.95 9.18 6.47
CA PRO A 144 18.28 8.70 6.08
C PRO A 144 19.38 9.10 7.09
N GLU A 145 19.15 10.18 7.84
CA GLU A 145 20.02 10.67 8.91
C GLU A 145 19.96 9.84 10.21
N SER A 146 18.96 8.97 10.35
CA SER A 146 18.78 8.11 11.53
C SER A 146 19.41 6.72 11.36
N ILE A 147 20.10 6.45 10.26
CA ILE A 147 20.97 5.27 10.16
C ILE A 147 22.14 5.56 11.12
N ALA A 148 21.86 5.43 12.42
CA ALA A 148 22.82 5.73 13.46
C ALA A 148 23.89 4.63 13.47
N ASP A 149 25.15 5.08 13.57
CA ASP A 149 26.33 4.25 13.79
C ASP A 149 26.09 3.38 15.06
N PRO A 150 26.22 2.04 15.01
CA PRO A 150 27.20 1.28 14.21
C PRO A 150 26.62 0.47 13.02
N PHE A 151 25.38 0.73 12.61
CA PHE A 151 24.58 -0.27 11.88
C PHE A 151 24.73 -0.37 10.35
N PRO A 152 25.79 0.15 9.67
CA PRO A 152 26.02 -0.33 8.32
C PRO A 152 27.48 -0.58 7.93
N PHE A 153 28.35 -1.02 8.85
CA PHE A 153 29.72 -1.38 8.42
C PHE A 153 29.72 -2.47 7.35
N SER A 154 28.81 -3.45 7.43
CA SER A 154 28.76 -4.54 6.46
C SER A 154 28.12 -4.09 5.13
N ALA A 155 27.08 -3.24 5.16
CA ALA A 155 26.49 -2.69 3.93
C ALA A 155 27.49 -1.81 3.16
N VAL A 156 28.27 -0.98 3.87
CA VAL A 156 29.35 -0.17 3.25
C VAL A 156 30.42 -1.07 2.63
N ALA A 157 30.82 -2.15 3.32
CA ALA A 157 31.80 -3.10 2.82
C ALA A 157 31.28 -3.89 1.61
N ARG A 158 30.04 -4.39 1.66
CA ARG A 158 29.36 -5.13 0.59
C ARG A 158 29.23 -4.28 -0.68
N ASP A 159 28.85 -3.02 -0.52
CA ASP A 159 28.56 -2.14 -1.66
C ASP A 159 29.81 -1.36 -2.12
N GLU A 160 30.91 -1.43 -1.36
CA GLU A 160 32.16 -0.71 -1.62
C GLU A 160 31.94 0.81 -1.86
N ARG A 161 30.95 1.39 -1.18
CA ARG A 161 30.48 2.78 -1.37
C ARG A 161 30.05 3.12 -2.81
N ARG A 162 29.70 2.12 -3.62
CA ARG A 162 29.14 2.31 -4.97
C ARG A 162 27.63 2.21 -4.93
N CYS A 163 26.97 3.15 -5.59
CA CYS A 163 25.54 3.08 -5.84
C CYS A 163 25.19 1.77 -6.53
N ARG A 164 24.27 0.98 -5.95
CA ARG A 164 23.88 -0.33 -6.48
C ARG A 164 23.16 -0.26 -7.82
N PHE A 165 22.54 0.89 -8.11
CA PHE A 165 21.85 1.13 -9.37
C PHE A 165 22.81 1.58 -10.47
N THR A 166 23.69 2.54 -10.18
CA THR A 166 24.49 3.22 -11.23
C THR A 166 25.94 2.75 -11.29
N GLY A 167 26.43 2.05 -10.26
CA GLY A 167 27.84 1.72 -10.07
C GLY A 167 28.73 2.91 -9.68
N SER A 168 28.20 4.13 -9.65
CA SER A 168 28.96 5.33 -9.32
C SER A 168 29.31 5.41 -7.83
N THR A 169 30.48 5.95 -7.50
CA THR A 169 30.86 6.34 -6.13
C THR A 169 30.44 7.77 -5.78
N ASP A 170 30.01 8.56 -6.75
CA ASP A 170 29.75 9.98 -6.58
C ASP A 170 28.43 10.21 -5.85
N ASP A 171 28.46 11.08 -4.83
CA ASP A 171 27.29 11.47 -4.02
C ASP A 171 26.43 10.27 -3.58
N THR A 172 27.11 9.17 -3.21
CA THR A 172 26.47 7.94 -2.75
C THR A 172 26.26 7.99 -1.25
N VAL A 173 25.05 7.64 -0.82
CA VAL A 173 24.63 7.55 0.57
C VAL A 173 24.05 6.18 0.84
N LEU A 174 24.00 5.77 2.10
CA LEU A 174 23.22 4.59 2.49
C LEU A 174 21.76 4.99 2.63
N ALA A 175 20.88 4.14 2.12
CA ALA A 175 19.44 4.32 2.24
C ALA A 175 18.77 2.99 2.58
N TRP A 176 17.73 3.04 3.41
CA TRP A 176 16.87 1.90 3.64
C TRP A 176 16.17 1.47 2.34
N ILE A 177 16.04 0.17 2.11
CA ILE A 177 15.22 -0.37 1.03
C ILE A 177 13.75 -0.20 1.43
N VAL A 178 13.38 -0.75 2.59
CA VAL A 178 12.10 -0.49 3.26
C VAL A 178 12.39 0.28 4.54
N PRO A 179 11.96 1.54 4.68
CA PRO A 179 12.16 2.27 5.93
C PRO A 179 11.60 1.49 7.12
N PRO A 180 12.36 1.31 8.22
CA PRO A 180 11.90 0.51 9.37
C PRO A 180 10.52 0.93 9.84
N GLY A 181 10.27 2.23 9.99
CA GLY A 181 8.96 2.79 10.35
C GLY A 181 7.78 2.30 9.51
N ALA A 182 8.02 1.91 8.26
CA ALA A 182 6.99 1.46 7.34
C ALA A 182 6.75 -0.05 7.38
N SER A 183 7.40 -0.79 8.28
CA SER A 183 7.27 -2.24 8.31
C SER A 183 5.87 -2.74 8.65
N TRP A 184 5.04 -1.96 9.34
CA TRP A 184 3.62 -2.31 9.54
C TRP A 184 2.80 -2.28 8.24
N GLU A 185 3.26 -1.59 7.18
CA GLU A 185 2.62 -1.63 5.85
C GLU A 185 3.05 -2.84 5.04
N THR A 186 4.21 -3.42 5.37
CA THR A 186 4.78 -4.58 4.69
C THR A 186 4.52 -5.89 5.43
N ASP A 187 4.42 -5.87 6.75
CA ASP A 187 4.06 -7.04 7.53
C ASP A 187 2.54 -7.16 7.61
N ASP A 188 2.05 -8.39 7.46
CA ASP A 188 0.62 -8.73 7.55
C ASP A 188 0.03 -8.60 8.96
N HIS A 189 0.68 -7.83 9.83
CA HIS A 189 0.20 -7.57 11.17
C HIS A 189 -1.10 -6.76 11.12
N SER A 190 -2.16 -7.40 11.59
CA SER A 190 -3.49 -6.80 11.70
C SER A 190 -3.56 -5.76 12.83
N ASP A 191 -2.62 -5.79 13.79
CA ASP A 191 -2.60 -4.91 14.95
C ASP A 191 -1.42 -3.94 14.91
N PRO A 192 -1.64 -2.64 14.59
CA PRO A 192 -0.58 -1.64 14.57
C PRO A 192 0.09 -1.41 15.93
N ARG A 193 -0.48 -1.95 17.03
CA ARG A 193 0.10 -1.86 18.37
C ARG A 193 1.15 -2.93 18.67
N LYS A 194 1.27 -3.96 17.84
CA LYS A 194 2.25 -5.05 18.01
C LYS A 194 3.39 -4.95 17.00
N TRP A 195 3.59 -3.75 16.48
CA TRP A 195 4.57 -3.48 15.45
C TRP A 195 5.99 -3.56 16.02
N ASP A 196 6.84 -4.36 15.38
CA ASP A 196 8.26 -4.52 15.72
C ASP A 196 9.10 -4.14 14.49
N GLU A 197 9.92 -3.10 14.62
CA GLU A 197 10.82 -2.65 13.57
C GLU A 197 12.15 -3.40 13.54
N THR A 198 12.45 -4.18 14.59
CA THR A 198 13.72 -4.91 14.74
C THR A 198 14.06 -5.77 13.53
N PRO A 199 13.12 -6.49 12.87
CA PRO A 199 13.42 -7.25 11.66
C PRO A 199 13.92 -6.41 10.48
N PHE A 200 13.63 -5.10 10.48
CA PHE A 200 14.00 -4.16 9.42
C PHE A 200 15.29 -3.41 9.71
N LEU A 201 15.80 -3.49 10.95
CA LEU A 201 17.08 -2.91 11.38
C LEU A 201 18.24 -3.87 11.08
N VAL A 202 18.37 -4.27 9.82
CA VAL A 202 19.38 -5.23 9.36
C VAL A 202 20.12 -4.71 8.12
N ASP A 203 21.36 -5.13 7.94
CA ASP A 203 22.21 -4.70 6.82
C ASP A 203 21.62 -5.06 5.45
N GLY A 204 20.90 -6.18 5.35
CA GLY A 204 20.18 -6.58 4.14
C GLY A 204 19.11 -5.56 3.71
N ASN A 205 18.59 -4.76 4.62
CA ASN A 205 17.60 -3.72 4.33
C ASN A 205 18.22 -2.37 3.97
N VAL A 206 19.53 -2.28 3.77
CA VAL A 206 20.24 -1.05 3.42
C VAL A 206 20.91 -1.22 2.06
N LEU A 207 20.89 -0.20 1.21
CA LEU A 207 21.69 -0.14 -0.02
C LEU A 207 22.43 1.18 -0.12
N ALA A 208 23.65 1.13 -0.67
CA ALA A 208 24.32 2.30 -1.19
C ALA A 208 23.58 2.78 -2.45
N MET A 209 23.16 4.03 -2.45
CA MET A 209 22.38 4.66 -3.51
C MET A 209 22.87 6.09 -3.74
N GLN A 210 22.92 6.51 -5.01
CA GLN A 210 23.18 7.90 -5.34
C GLN A 210 22.07 8.80 -4.76
N LYS A 211 22.44 9.88 -4.09
CA LYS A 211 21.51 10.77 -3.35
C LYS A 211 20.33 11.25 -4.20
N ALA A 212 20.57 11.53 -5.49
CA ALA A 212 19.55 11.93 -6.44
C ALA A 212 18.45 10.87 -6.66
N LEU A 213 18.74 9.58 -6.47
CA LEU A 213 17.79 8.49 -6.62
C LEU A 213 17.00 8.18 -5.34
N VAL A 214 17.49 8.57 -4.16
CA VAL A 214 16.89 8.21 -2.85
C VAL A 214 15.45 8.70 -2.75
N SER A 215 15.20 9.97 -3.06
CA SER A 215 13.86 10.56 -2.99
C SER A 215 12.88 9.92 -3.99
N HIS A 216 13.38 9.49 -5.15
CA HIS A 216 12.59 8.78 -6.15
C HIS A 216 12.28 7.35 -5.72
N PHE A 217 13.24 6.65 -5.13
CA PHE A 217 13.05 5.29 -4.63
C PHE A 217 12.03 5.26 -3.48
N HIS A 218 12.25 6.05 -2.42
CA HIS A 218 11.30 6.18 -1.30
C HIS A 218 9.97 6.84 -1.69
N GLY A 219 9.98 7.63 -2.77
CA GLY A 219 8.78 8.16 -3.41
C GLY A 219 8.00 7.13 -4.23
N ASN A 220 8.47 5.89 -4.34
CA ASN A 220 7.92 4.82 -5.19
C ASN A 220 7.84 5.20 -6.68
N HIS A 221 8.75 6.05 -7.17
CA HIS A 221 8.82 6.39 -8.59
C HIS A 221 9.39 5.24 -9.43
N PHE A 222 10.24 4.41 -8.81
CA PHE A 222 10.71 3.16 -9.39
C PHE A 222 10.91 2.11 -8.31
N THR A 223 10.99 0.84 -8.72
CA THR A 223 11.26 -0.30 -7.84
C THR A 223 11.98 -1.42 -8.60
N VAL A 224 12.29 -2.53 -7.93
CA VAL A 224 13.01 -3.67 -8.52
C VAL A 224 12.16 -4.93 -8.41
N ASP A 225 11.78 -5.50 -9.56
CA ASP A 225 11.11 -6.78 -9.63
C ASP A 225 12.16 -7.90 -9.62
N VAL A 226 12.50 -8.37 -8.42
CA VAL A 226 13.50 -9.43 -8.22
C VAL A 226 13.13 -10.70 -8.98
N ASP A 227 11.84 -10.99 -9.08
CA ASP A 227 11.31 -12.22 -9.67
C ASP A 227 11.13 -12.11 -11.21
N ASP A 228 11.28 -10.91 -11.80
CA ASP A 228 11.40 -10.66 -13.24
C ASP A 228 12.85 -10.29 -13.61
N ASP A 229 13.81 -11.13 -13.21
CA ASP A 229 15.24 -10.99 -13.54
C ASP A 229 15.81 -9.60 -13.13
N TYR A 230 15.50 -9.19 -11.89
CA TYR A 230 15.96 -7.92 -11.29
C TYR A 230 15.59 -6.68 -12.11
N ARG A 231 14.51 -6.75 -12.88
CA ARG A 231 14.08 -5.65 -13.74
C ARG A 231 13.73 -4.43 -12.91
N ILE A 232 14.25 -3.27 -13.33
CA ILE A 232 13.88 -1.99 -12.75
C ILE A 232 12.57 -1.52 -13.38
N LEU A 233 11.55 -1.33 -12.55
CA LEU A 233 10.23 -0.84 -12.95
C LEU A 233 10.15 0.66 -12.66
N VAL A 234 10.10 1.48 -13.70
CA VAL A 234 9.80 2.92 -13.56
C VAL A 234 8.27 3.09 -13.57
N LEU A 235 7.71 3.52 -12.44
CA LEU A 235 6.28 3.65 -12.20
C LEU A 235 5.79 5.09 -12.38
N ARG A 236 6.70 6.07 -12.33
CA ARG A 236 6.42 7.49 -12.54
C ARG A 236 7.62 8.17 -13.19
N GLY A 237 7.37 9.26 -13.93
CA GLY A 237 8.44 10.10 -14.48
C GLY A 237 9.40 10.60 -13.40
N MET A 238 10.70 10.44 -13.66
CA MET A 238 11.80 10.85 -12.78
C MET A 238 12.68 11.95 -13.41
N GLY A 239 12.26 12.58 -14.51
CA GLY A 239 13.08 13.62 -15.14
C GLY A 239 14.38 13.09 -15.72
N ALA A 240 15.49 13.79 -15.47
CA ALA A 240 16.81 13.44 -16.02
C ALA A 240 17.42 12.21 -15.31
N GLU A 241 17.09 12.04 -14.04
CA GLU A 241 17.56 11.00 -13.13
C GLU A 241 17.13 9.61 -13.60
N GLN A 242 16.05 9.50 -14.38
CA GLN A 242 15.64 8.23 -14.99
C GLN A 242 16.76 7.62 -15.85
N ARG A 243 17.60 8.44 -16.48
CA ARG A 243 18.71 7.98 -17.34
C ARG A 243 19.86 7.34 -16.56
N LEU A 244 19.88 7.55 -15.25
CA LEU A 244 20.86 6.91 -14.36
C LEU A 244 20.52 5.44 -14.13
N LEU A 245 19.24 5.06 -14.25
CA LEU A 245 18.80 3.71 -13.95
C LEU A 245 19.18 2.75 -15.09
N PRO A 246 19.84 1.62 -14.78
CA PRO A 246 19.98 0.54 -15.75
C PRO A 246 18.60 -0.14 -15.95
N PRO A 247 18.45 -0.97 -16.99
CA PRO A 247 17.22 -1.76 -17.15
C PRO A 247 17.05 -2.83 -16.07
N ARG A 248 18.14 -3.29 -15.45
CA ARG A 248 18.19 -4.34 -14.43
C ARG A 248 19.19 -4.00 -13.34
N LEU A 249 18.87 -4.37 -12.12
CA LEU A 249 19.81 -4.35 -11.01
C LEU A 249 20.72 -5.59 -11.10
N PRO A 250 22.00 -5.51 -10.70
CA PRO A 250 22.80 -6.71 -10.48
C PRO A 250 22.13 -7.66 -9.47
N HIS A 251 22.49 -8.94 -9.50
CA HIS A 251 22.06 -9.91 -8.49
C HIS A 251 22.45 -9.43 -7.07
N GLN A 252 21.58 -9.69 -6.10
CA GLN A 252 21.78 -9.30 -4.70
C GLN A 252 21.83 -10.56 -3.83
N ASP A 253 22.31 -10.42 -2.60
CA ASP A 253 22.19 -11.49 -1.62
C ASP A 253 20.72 -11.69 -1.19
N GLU A 254 20.41 -12.89 -0.69
CA GLU A 254 19.05 -13.30 -0.32
C GLU A 254 18.39 -12.34 0.69
N ALA A 255 19.15 -11.82 1.66
CA ALA A 255 18.62 -10.88 2.65
C ALA A 255 18.20 -9.56 1.99
N THR A 256 19.02 -9.03 1.09
CA THR A 256 18.70 -7.85 0.28
C THR A 256 17.52 -8.08 -0.65
N GLU A 257 17.47 -9.23 -1.32
CA GLU A 257 16.35 -9.59 -2.20
C GLU A 257 15.01 -9.59 -1.46
N HIS A 258 14.97 -10.08 -0.23
CA HIS A 258 13.76 -10.08 0.60
C HIS A 258 13.16 -8.67 0.71
N PHE A 259 13.97 -7.67 1.09
CA PHE A 259 13.50 -6.30 1.22
C PHE A 259 13.19 -5.64 -0.13
N LEU A 260 13.91 -5.99 -1.20
CA LEU A 260 13.56 -5.53 -2.55
C LEU A 260 12.19 -6.05 -2.99
N ARG A 261 11.85 -7.33 -2.71
CA ARG A 261 10.51 -7.89 -2.97
C ARG A 261 9.44 -7.15 -2.15
N LEU A 262 9.70 -6.87 -0.87
CA LEU A 262 8.79 -6.09 -0.02
C LEU A 262 8.56 -4.68 -0.58
N HIS A 263 9.64 -3.97 -0.95
CA HIS A 263 9.56 -2.65 -1.57
C HIS A 263 8.79 -2.69 -2.89
N CYS A 264 9.08 -3.65 -3.77
CA CYS A 264 8.37 -3.84 -5.04
C CYS A 264 6.87 -4.06 -4.84
N ARG A 265 6.51 -4.99 -3.95
CA ARG A 265 5.11 -5.28 -3.60
C ARG A 265 4.39 -4.03 -3.09
N HIS A 266 5.03 -3.25 -2.22
CA HIS A 266 4.49 -2.00 -1.70
C HIS A 266 4.35 -0.95 -2.82
N SER A 267 5.40 -0.72 -3.61
CA SER A 267 5.38 0.24 -4.73
C SER A 267 4.27 -0.08 -5.74
N LEU A 268 4.12 -1.36 -6.13
CA LEU A 268 3.06 -1.80 -7.04
C LEU A 268 1.67 -1.58 -6.43
N SER A 269 1.52 -1.93 -5.14
CA SER A 269 0.26 -1.72 -4.42
C SER A 269 -0.11 -0.24 -4.36
N LEU A 270 0.87 0.64 -4.17
CA LEU A 270 0.61 2.08 -4.11
C LEU A 270 0.35 2.68 -5.50
N MET A 271 1.15 2.30 -6.49
CA MET A 271 1.22 2.98 -7.78
C MET A 271 0.28 2.41 -8.82
N LEU A 272 -0.17 1.16 -8.68
CA LEU A 272 -1.10 0.55 -9.64
C LEU A 272 -2.54 0.56 -9.16
N ARG A 273 -2.80 0.50 -7.85
CA ARG A 273 -4.16 0.37 -7.33
C ARG A 273 -5.01 1.61 -7.62
N GLY A 274 -6.31 1.34 -7.77
CA GLY A 274 -7.38 2.32 -7.88
C GLY A 274 -7.29 3.13 -9.17
N GLY A 275 -7.47 4.44 -9.03
CA GLY A 275 -7.47 5.40 -10.12
C GLY A 275 -8.84 5.92 -10.50
N ASP A 276 -9.90 5.50 -9.80
CA ASP A 276 -11.20 6.15 -9.89
C ASP A 276 -11.45 7.04 -8.68
N ILE A 277 -12.56 7.77 -8.76
CA ILE A 277 -12.95 8.78 -7.79
C ILE A 277 -13.14 8.25 -6.35
N GLU A 278 -13.22 6.92 -6.15
CA GLU A 278 -13.30 6.30 -4.82
C GLU A 278 -12.03 6.55 -3.98
N GLU A 279 -10.89 6.82 -4.63
CA GLU A 279 -9.65 7.18 -3.93
C GLU A 279 -9.73 8.53 -3.21
N VAL A 280 -10.51 9.47 -3.75
CA VAL A 280 -10.68 10.81 -3.16
C VAL A 280 -11.86 10.83 -2.21
N TYR A 281 -12.93 10.13 -2.58
CA TYR A 281 -14.17 10.09 -1.82
C TYR A 281 -14.45 8.65 -1.40
N PRO A 282 -14.09 8.27 -0.17
CA PRO A 282 -14.39 6.93 0.33
C PRO A 282 -15.88 6.61 0.18
N THR A 283 -16.23 5.34 -0.07
CA THR A 283 -17.62 4.90 -0.28
C THR A 283 -18.59 5.48 0.72
N ARG A 284 -18.24 5.49 2.01
CA ARG A 284 -19.08 6.05 3.09
C ARG A 284 -19.39 7.53 2.92
N VAL A 285 -18.44 8.31 2.40
CA VAL A 285 -18.59 9.75 2.16
C VAL A 285 -19.51 9.95 0.96
N ILE A 286 -19.32 9.18 -0.11
CA ILE A 286 -20.20 9.22 -1.28
C ILE A 286 -21.63 8.82 -0.89
N MET A 287 -21.81 7.73 -0.16
CA MET A 287 -23.13 7.28 0.30
C MET A 287 -23.81 8.32 1.18
N ARG A 288 -23.07 8.98 2.06
CA ARG A 288 -23.61 10.09 2.88
C ARG A 288 -24.00 11.30 2.02
N MET A 289 -23.16 11.69 1.06
CA MET A 289 -23.50 12.77 0.13
C MET A 289 -24.76 12.41 -0.68
N MET A 290 -24.91 11.16 -1.11
CA MET A 290 -26.12 10.68 -1.78
C MET A 290 -27.35 10.79 -0.88
N GLU A 291 -27.25 10.36 0.38
CA GLU A 291 -28.31 10.47 1.40
C GLU A 291 -28.72 11.93 1.61
N GLU A 292 -27.74 12.84 1.79
CA GLU A 292 -27.94 14.27 1.99
C GLU A 292 -28.57 14.99 0.78
N LEU A 293 -28.40 14.43 -0.43
CA LEU A 293 -28.99 14.91 -1.67
C LEU A 293 -30.36 14.25 -1.97
N GLY A 294 -30.86 13.39 -1.07
CA GLY A 294 -32.12 12.65 -1.24
C GLY A 294 -32.03 11.52 -2.26
N VAL A 295 -30.82 11.09 -2.66
CA VAL A 295 -30.55 9.95 -3.54
C VAL A 295 -30.49 8.68 -2.70
N ASN A 296 -31.64 8.21 -2.23
CA ASN A 296 -31.68 7.03 -1.37
C ASN A 296 -31.56 5.73 -2.19
N TYR A 297 -30.57 4.89 -1.87
CA TYR A 297 -30.30 3.62 -2.56
C TYR A 297 -31.25 2.49 -2.10
N TYR A 298 -31.73 2.60 -0.86
CA TYR A 298 -32.67 1.67 -0.24
C TYR A 298 -34.03 2.33 -0.23
N GLY A 299 -34.71 2.31 -1.38
CA GLY A 299 -36.09 2.74 -1.46
C GLY A 299 -36.97 1.82 -0.64
N ASP A 300 -37.13 2.10 0.65
CA ASP A 300 -38.38 1.72 1.31
C ASP A 300 -39.46 2.63 0.72
N GLU A 301 -40.41 2.01 0.03
CA GLU A 301 -41.41 2.65 -0.84
C GLU A 301 -42.30 3.69 -0.13
N GLY A 302 -42.17 3.85 1.20
CA GLY A 302 -42.96 4.74 2.04
C GLY A 302 -42.36 6.11 2.34
N GLU A 303 -41.04 6.29 2.30
CA GLU A 303 -40.40 7.57 2.64
C GLU A 303 -39.90 8.27 1.37
N LYS A 304 -40.70 9.25 0.92
CA LYS A 304 -40.29 10.15 -0.17
C LYS A 304 -39.27 11.13 0.40
N TYR A 305 -37.99 10.79 0.29
CA TYR A 305 -36.92 11.78 0.45
C TYR A 305 -37.03 12.78 -0.70
N GLU A 306 -37.20 14.06 -0.37
CA GLU A 306 -37.16 15.13 -1.35
C GLU A 306 -35.73 15.25 -1.87
N MET A 307 -35.57 15.11 -3.19
CA MET A 307 -34.27 15.25 -3.83
C MET A 307 -33.85 16.71 -3.74
N ALA A 308 -32.59 16.97 -3.35
CA ALA A 308 -32.08 18.32 -3.34
C ALA A 308 -32.19 18.93 -4.76
N PRO A 309 -32.58 20.21 -4.89
CA PRO A 309 -32.64 20.92 -6.17
C PRO A 309 -31.32 20.78 -6.95
N LEU A 310 -31.36 20.65 -8.29
CA LEU A 310 -30.16 20.39 -9.11
C LEU A 310 -29.13 21.55 -9.13
N ASP A 311 -29.57 22.73 -8.71
CA ASP A 311 -28.77 23.94 -8.50
C ASP A 311 -28.13 24.01 -7.11
N ASP A 312 -28.46 23.09 -6.18
CA ASP A 312 -27.80 22.98 -4.88
C ASP A 312 -26.27 22.85 -5.07
N GLU A 313 -25.51 23.67 -4.35
CA GLU A 313 -24.05 23.75 -4.47
C GLU A 313 -23.37 22.40 -4.26
N ARG A 314 -23.98 21.49 -3.48
CA ARG A 314 -23.48 20.13 -3.25
C ARG A 314 -23.46 19.28 -4.52
N TRP A 315 -24.33 19.56 -5.49
CA TRP A 315 -24.27 18.94 -6.83
C TRP A 315 -23.10 19.46 -7.66
N GLN A 316 -22.56 20.64 -7.36
CA GLN A 316 -21.47 21.28 -8.11
C GLN A 316 -20.08 20.75 -7.74
N THR A 317 -20.01 19.72 -6.90
CA THR A 317 -18.76 19.01 -6.60
C THR A 317 -18.17 18.36 -7.85
N VAL A 318 -16.92 17.90 -7.79
CA VAL A 318 -16.27 17.13 -8.89
C VAL A 318 -17.06 15.89 -9.33
N MET A 319 -18.03 15.48 -8.51
CA MET A 319 -18.96 14.39 -8.75
C MET A 319 -20.13 14.77 -9.67
N LYS A 320 -20.34 16.07 -10.00
CA LYS A 320 -21.41 16.56 -10.89
C LYS A 320 -21.58 15.75 -12.17
N PRO A 321 -20.51 15.45 -12.95
CA PRO A 321 -20.67 14.67 -14.19
C PRO A 321 -21.19 13.25 -13.91
N ALA A 322 -20.75 12.67 -12.79
CA ALA A 322 -21.15 11.35 -12.36
C ALA A 322 -22.61 11.34 -11.85
N TRP A 323 -23.03 12.40 -11.14
CA TRP A 323 -24.41 12.61 -10.69
C TRP A 323 -25.39 12.81 -11.84
N MET A 324 -25.03 13.62 -12.85
CA MET A 324 -25.89 13.86 -14.01
C MET A 324 -26.13 12.59 -14.83
N THR A 325 -25.22 11.62 -14.76
CA THR A 325 -25.41 10.31 -15.40
C THR A 325 -26.48 9.48 -14.66
N LEU A 326 -26.58 9.59 -13.32
CA LEU A 326 -27.62 8.91 -12.53
C LEU A 326 -29.02 9.46 -12.77
N GLY A 327 -29.17 10.79 -12.89
CA GLY A 327 -30.47 11.43 -13.10
C GLY A 327 -31.15 11.05 -14.43
N ARG A 328 -30.40 10.51 -15.39
CA ARG A 328 -30.91 10.05 -16.68
C ARG A 328 -31.25 8.57 -16.73
N ILE A 329 -30.91 7.79 -15.70
CA ILE A 329 -31.24 6.37 -15.64
C ILE A 329 -32.73 6.26 -15.25
N PRO A 330 -33.60 5.73 -16.13
CA PRO A 330 -34.98 5.46 -15.75
C PRO A 330 -34.96 4.56 -14.52
N ARG A 331 -35.69 4.93 -13.46
CA ARG A 331 -35.83 4.06 -12.28
C ARG A 331 -36.22 2.69 -12.81
N PRO A 332 -35.45 1.62 -12.54
CA PRO A 332 -35.87 0.29 -12.95
C PRO A 332 -37.27 0.10 -12.36
N ARG A 333 -38.25 -0.28 -13.20
CA ARG A 333 -39.53 -0.78 -12.72
C ARG A 333 -39.20 -2.01 -11.88
N MET A 334 -39.01 -1.81 -10.58
CA MET A 334 -38.83 -2.93 -9.68
C MET A 334 -40.13 -3.72 -9.75
N ILE A 335 -39.99 -5.01 -10.07
CA ILE A 335 -41.09 -5.96 -9.98
C ILE A 335 -41.66 -5.82 -8.56
N PRO A 336 -42.95 -5.47 -8.40
CA PRO A 336 -43.56 -5.22 -7.11
C PRO A 336 -43.21 -6.32 -6.10
N ARG A 337 -42.89 -5.95 -4.85
CA ARG A 337 -42.65 -6.89 -3.75
C ARG A 337 -43.79 -7.91 -3.57
N SER A 338 -45.00 -7.58 -4.02
CA SER A 338 -46.16 -8.49 -4.03
C SER A 338 -45.96 -9.74 -4.89
N LEU A 339 -44.99 -9.77 -5.80
CA LEU A 339 -44.63 -10.95 -6.61
C LEU A 339 -43.49 -11.79 -6.01
N ARG A 340 -42.88 -11.38 -4.88
CA ARG A 340 -41.76 -12.11 -4.24
C ARG A 340 -42.10 -12.78 -2.91
N HIS A 341 -43.27 -12.50 -2.32
CA HIS A 341 -43.70 -13.15 -1.08
C HIS A 341 -44.79 -14.20 -1.36
N ARG A 342 -44.35 -15.39 -1.78
CA ARG A 342 -44.99 -16.63 -1.30
C ARG A 342 -44.00 -17.31 -0.36
N ASP A 343 -44.43 -17.37 0.89
CA ASP A 343 -43.98 -18.26 1.97
C ASP A 343 -42.49 -18.21 2.33
N LEU A 344 -42.16 -17.41 3.36
CA LEU A 344 -41.24 -17.79 4.44
C LEU A 344 -41.49 -16.88 5.67
N ASN A 345 -41.55 -17.52 6.83
CA ASN A 345 -42.13 -17.17 8.13
C ASN A 345 -41.44 -15.99 8.89
N PRO A 346 -42.14 -15.15 9.69
CA PRO A 346 -41.51 -14.06 10.44
C PRO A 346 -41.33 -14.38 11.94
N ARG A 347 -40.10 -14.26 12.44
CA ARG A 347 -39.84 -13.96 13.87
C ARG A 347 -38.59 -13.08 13.99
N ILE A 348 -38.78 -11.77 14.07
CA ILE A 348 -37.79 -10.83 14.60
C ILE A 348 -38.48 -9.99 15.67
N SER A 349 -37.86 -9.89 16.84
CA SER A 349 -38.43 -9.31 18.06
C SER A 349 -38.30 -7.77 18.12
N PRO A 350 -39.09 -7.09 18.97
CA PRO A 350 -39.24 -5.62 18.96
C PRO A 350 -38.04 -4.78 19.47
N LEU A 351 -36.88 -5.38 19.78
CA LEU A 351 -35.83 -4.70 20.55
C LEU A 351 -34.83 -3.84 19.75
N GLN A 352 -34.96 -3.73 18.43
CA GLN A 352 -33.98 -3.02 17.59
C GLN A 352 -34.38 -1.57 17.20
N LYS A 353 -35.48 -1.03 17.72
CA LYS A 353 -35.98 0.30 17.28
C LYS A 353 -35.46 1.53 18.03
N ASN A 354 -34.64 1.41 19.08
CA ASN A 354 -34.38 2.53 20.01
C ASN A 354 -32.95 3.09 20.10
N ILE A 355 -32.05 2.88 19.11
CA ILE A 355 -30.64 3.37 19.20
C ILE A 355 -30.26 4.39 18.10
N MET A 356 -31.19 4.89 17.28
CA MET A 356 -30.84 5.78 16.14
C MET A 356 -31.43 7.19 16.18
N SER A 357 -31.47 7.87 17.34
CA SER A 357 -32.05 9.22 17.40
C SER A 357 -31.18 10.28 18.08
N GLN A 358 -29.89 10.41 17.74
CA GLN A 358 -29.16 11.70 17.87
C GLN A 358 -28.05 11.77 16.81
N ARG A 359 -28.17 12.68 15.84
CA ARG A 359 -27.09 13.03 14.88
C ARG A 359 -26.91 14.56 14.88
N PRO A 360 -25.68 15.08 15.03
CA PRO A 360 -25.39 16.49 14.81
C PRO A 360 -25.26 16.80 13.31
N THR A 361 -25.84 17.91 12.86
CA THR A 361 -25.70 18.47 11.50
C THR A 361 -24.34 19.16 11.34
N LEU A 362 -23.55 18.74 10.33
CA LEU A 362 -22.29 19.39 9.95
C LEU A 362 -22.52 20.41 8.84
N HIS A 363 -22.83 21.65 9.21
CA HIS A 363 -22.99 22.75 8.25
C HIS A 363 -21.62 23.34 7.78
N ASN A 364 -20.51 22.98 8.42
CA ASN A 364 -19.21 23.66 8.21
C ASN A 364 -18.19 22.91 7.34
N PHE A 365 -18.53 21.75 6.76
CA PHE A 365 -17.57 20.94 5.99
C PHE A 365 -17.45 21.33 4.51
N PHE A 366 -18.42 22.08 3.95
CA PHE A 366 -18.56 22.23 2.49
C PHE A 366 -18.18 23.60 1.93
N GLN A 367 -17.90 24.59 2.77
CA GLN A 367 -17.41 25.91 2.32
C GLN A 367 -15.89 25.96 2.14
N THR A 368 -15.21 24.83 2.30
CA THR A 368 -13.76 24.76 2.33
C THR A 368 -13.24 24.40 0.93
N PRO A 369 -12.42 25.26 0.28
CA PRO A 369 -11.88 24.96 -1.04
C PRO A 369 -11.11 23.62 -1.04
N PRO A 370 -11.05 22.89 -2.17
CA PRO A 370 -10.31 21.62 -2.25
C PRO A 370 -8.84 21.71 -1.79
N ALA A 371 -8.20 22.87 -2.03
CA ALA A 371 -6.86 23.16 -1.54
C ALA A 371 -6.77 23.27 0.00
N LEU A 372 -7.85 23.70 0.66
CA LEU A 372 -7.93 23.85 2.11
C LEU A 372 -8.32 22.53 2.81
N MET A 373 -9.05 21.62 2.14
CA MET A 373 -9.25 20.26 2.65
C MET A 373 -7.96 19.44 2.68
N ALA A 374 -7.07 19.62 1.70
CA ALA A 374 -5.72 19.09 1.74
C ALA A 374 -4.87 19.70 2.87
N GLN A 375 -5.16 20.95 3.29
CA GLN A 375 -4.54 21.60 4.44
C GLN A 375 -5.16 21.24 5.79
N ILE A 376 -6.47 20.99 5.92
CA ILE A 376 -7.11 20.64 7.21
C ILE A 376 -6.65 19.27 7.71
N PHE A 377 -6.35 18.34 6.79
CA PHE A 377 -5.66 17.09 7.14
C PHE A 377 -4.13 17.23 7.27
N GLY A 378 -3.56 18.41 6.98
CA GLY A 378 -2.12 18.73 7.05
C GLY A 378 -1.72 19.80 8.09
N HIS A 379 -2.65 20.52 8.72
CA HIS A 379 -2.38 21.61 9.66
C HIS A 379 -2.81 21.24 11.10
N ASN A 380 -2.02 20.38 11.73
CA ASN A 380 -1.74 20.47 13.17
C ASN A 380 -0.29 20.97 13.40
N LEU A 381 0.19 21.83 12.51
CA LEU A 381 1.52 22.41 12.59
C LEU A 381 1.43 23.92 12.39
N ARG A 382 2.12 24.64 13.27
CA ARG A 382 2.28 26.10 13.41
C ARG A 382 1.32 26.81 14.36
N ARG A 383 1.65 26.72 15.65
CA ARG A 383 1.48 27.82 16.59
C ARG A 383 2.70 27.92 17.50
N SER A 384 3.66 28.75 17.10
CA SER A 384 4.56 29.47 18.01
C SER A 384 5.59 30.22 17.17
N ASP A 385 5.37 31.52 16.99
CA ASP A 385 6.45 32.51 16.93
C ASP A 385 5.83 33.89 17.12
N LEU A 386 6.00 34.44 18.32
CA LEU A 386 6.13 35.86 18.62
C LEU A 386 6.59 35.99 20.07
N GLY A 387 7.80 36.52 20.28
CA GLY A 387 8.18 37.16 21.55
C GLY A 387 9.50 36.72 22.17
N ARG A 388 10.60 37.36 21.77
CA ARG A 388 11.83 37.51 22.58
C ARG A 388 11.51 38.22 23.90
N SER A 389 12.06 37.75 25.03
CA SER A 389 13.00 38.55 25.84
C SER A 389 13.54 37.80 27.07
N SER A 390 14.85 37.96 27.28
CA SER A 390 15.59 37.98 28.56
C SER A 390 15.64 36.74 29.47
N SER A 391 16.86 36.22 29.60
CA SER A 391 17.43 35.42 30.70
C SER A 391 17.09 35.99 32.10
N PRO A 392 17.17 35.19 33.16
CA PRO A 392 18.47 35.05 33.83
C PRO A 392 18.80 33.65 34.38
N SER A 393 20.11 33.47 34.52
CA SER A 393 20.86 32.44 35.24
C SER A 393 20.35 32.13 36.65
N TYR A 394 20.34 30.84 37.01
CA TYR A 394 20.52 30.41 38.39
C TYR A 394 21.48 29.23 38.49
N THR A 395 22.52 29.43 39.29
CA THR A 395 23.55 28.49 39.69
C THR A 395 23.18 27.75 40.99
N SER A 396 23.81 26.58 41.15
CA SER A 396 24.16 25.86 42.41
C SER A 396 23.24 24.71 42.88
N PRO A 397 23.75 23.76 43.70
CA PRO A 397 25.09 23.15 43.66
C PRO A 397 25.08 21.61 43.86
N ARG A 398 26.26 21.02 43.59
CA ARG A 398 26.67 19.65 43.92
C ARG A 398 26.42 19.25 45.39
N ARG A 399 26.03 17.99 45.61
CA ARG A 399 26.51 17.18 46.74
C ARG A 399 26.85 15.76 46.28
N ARG A 400 28.09 15.35 46.61
CA ARG A 400 28.60 13.97 46.62
C ARG A 400 28.04 13.22 47.83
N THR A 401 27.83 11.92 47.70
CA THR A 401 28.24 10.92 48.71
C THR A 401 28.49 9.57 48.05
N HIS A 402 29.57 8.92 48.52
CA HIS A 402 30.07 7.59 48.17
C HIS A 402 29.25 6.45 48.79
N LEU A 403 29.54 5.21 48.33
CA LEU A 403 29.34 3.84 48.87
C LEU A 403 28.59 3.00 47.80
N GLY A 404 29.12 1.96 47.15
CA GLY A 404 30.20 1.04 47.47
C GLY A 404 29.65 -0.19 48.21
N ILE A 405 29.25 -1.25 47.50
CA ILE A 405 29.13 -2.66 47.94
C ILE A 405 29.19 -3.55 46.68
N GLY A 406 29.95 -4.65 46.78
CA GLY A 406 30.44 -5.49 45.68
C GLY A 406 29.53 -6.65 45.22
N PRO A 407 30.07 -7.57 44.40
CA PRO A 407 29.30 -8.56 43.65
C PRO A 407 29.09 -9.88 44.39
N ILE A 408 27.92 -10.48 44.20
CA ILE A 408 27.57 -11.84 44.65
C ILE A 408 27.94 -12.86 43.57
N GLN A 409 28.84 -13.78 43.92
CA GLN A 409 29.06 -15.05 43.21
C GLN A 409 27.94 -16.05 43.58
N ARG A 410 27.46 -16.83 42.60
CA ARG A 410 26.81 -18.11 42.87
C ARG A 410 27.41 -19.20 41.98
N SER A 411 27.86 -20.23 42.66
CA SER A 411 28.42 -21.49 42.19
C SER A 411 27.32 -22.51 41.83
N GLN A 412 27.60 -23.26 40.75
CA GLN A 412 27.48 -24.70 40.48
C GLN A 412 26.44 -25.62 41.19
N THR A 413 26.20 -26.72 40.47
CA THR A 413 25.58 -28.03 40.81
C THR A 413 24.09 -28.11 40.43
N GLY A 414 23.60 -29.13 39.73
CA GLY A 414 24.18 -30.36 39.22
C GLY A 414 23.12 -31.15 38.41
N ASP A 415 23.60 -31.98 37.48
CA ASP A 415 22.87 -33.13 36.91
C ASP A 415 23.02 -34.33 37.86
N PRO A 416 22.19 -35.42 37.84
CA PRO A 416 21.93 -36.18 36.61
C PRO A 416 20.62 -37.01 36.50
N SER A 417 20.42 -37.57 35.29
CA SER A 417 19.75 -38.86 34.96
C SER A 417 18.23 -38.94 35.14
N SER A 418 17.44 -39.75 34.44
CA SER A 418 17.55 -40.64 33.28
C SER A 418 16.11 -41.09 32.98
N ARG A 419 15.70 -41.25 31.72
CA ARG A 419 14.72 -42.28 31.33
C ARG A 419 14.71 -42.49 29.83
N THR A 420 14.96 -43.75 29.49
CA THR A 420 14.90 -44.40 28.19
C THR A 420 13.47 -44.60 27.71
N THR A 421 13.26 -44.60 26.39
CA THR A 421 12.40 -45.57 25.69
C THR A 421 12.75 -45.57 24.20
N ASP A 422 12.85 -46.78 23.69
CA ASP A 422 13.36 -47.18 22.38
C ASP A 422 12.42 -46.89 21.21
N GLY A 423 13.01 -46.91 20.00
CA GLY A 423 12.44 -47.64 18.87
C GLY A 423 12.06 -46.80 17.64
N ASN A 424 12.98 -46.67 16.69
CA ASN A 424 12.83 -47.34 15.38
C ASN A 424 14.04 -47.08 14.46
N GLU A 425 14.54 -48.18 13.90
CA GLU A 425 15.56 -48.27 12.87
C GLU A 425 15.09 -47.65 11.55
N TYR A 426 15.96 -46.93 10.84
CA TYR A 426 16.23 -47.15 9.41
C TYR A 426 17.66 -46.68 9.08
N ARG A 427 18.33 -47.51 8.29
CA ARG A 427 19.76 -47.47 7.91
C ARG A 427 20.02 -46.61 6.67
N LEU A 428 21.26 -46.10 6.62
CA LEU A 428 22.11 -45.77 5.45
C LEU A 428 21.78 -44.49 4.64
N HIS A 429 22.59 -43.45 4.79
CA HIS A 429 23.78 -43.27 3.93
C HIS A 429 24.77 -42.26 4.52
N ASP A 430 26.04 -42.61 4.41
CA ASP A 430 27.23 -41.98 4.93
C ASP A 430 27.82 -41.03 3.87
N SER A 431 28.06 -39.76 4.22
CA SER A 431 29.06 -38.91 3.56
C SER A 431 29.37 -37.68 4.41
N ARG A 432 30.40 -37.84 5.24
CA ARG A 432 31.07 -36.78 6.01
C ARG A 432 31.92 -35.92 5.08
N ILE A 433 31.72 -34.61 5.08
CA ILE A 433 32.79 -33.62 4.84
C ILE A 433 32.57 -32.47 5.83
N ALA A 434 33.45 -32.36 6.81
CA ALA A 434 33.55 -31.22 7.72
C ALA A 434 34.71 -30.32 7.27
N PRO A 435 34.56 -28.98 7.29
CA PRO A 435 35.71 -28.09 7.26
C PRO A 435 36.14 -27.72 8.68
N SER A 436 37.43 -27.91 8.93
CA SER A 436 38.17 -27.46 10.09
C SER A 436 38.15 -25.94 10.23
N PHE A 437 37.76 -25.42 11.39
CA PHE A 437 38.04 -24.04 11.76
C PHE A 437 39.47 -23.94 12.32
N ALA A 438 40.35 -23.32 11.54
CA ALA A 438 41.68 -22.92 11.97
C ALA A 438 41.61 -21.62 12.78
N ASN A 439 42.19 -21.65 13.98
CA ASN A 439 42.40 -20.49 14.84
C ASN A 439 43.37 -19.50 14.19
N VAL A 440 42.89 -18.31 13.82
CA VAL A 440 43.75 -17.18 13.46
C VAL A 440 43.85 -16.25 14.67
N ARG A 441 45.04 -16.24 15.31
CA ARG A 441 45.46 -15.21 16.25
C ARG A 441 45.86 -13.96 15.46
N LEU A 442 45.15 -12.85 15.67
CA LEU A 442 45.58 -11.53 15.21
C LEU A 442 46.40 -10.84 16.31
N CYS A 443 47.70 -10.66 16.05
CA CYS A 443 48.56 -9.78 16.82
C CYS A 443 48.31 -8.33 16.38
N VAL A 444 47.94 -7.47 17.32
CA VAL A 444 47.90 -6.01 17.14
C VAL A 444 49.32 -5.48 17.36
N ALA A 445 49.95 -4.98 16.29
CA ALA A 445 51.13 -4.13 16.39
C ALA A 445 50.66 -2.66 16.46
N LYS A 446 51.06 -1.96 17.52
CA LYS A 446 50.95 -0.51 17.64
C LYS A 446 52.11 0.14 16.85
N SER A 447 51.77 1.11 16.02
CA SER A 447 52.67 2.16 15.55
C SER A 447 51.86 3.43 15.42
#